data_AF-A0A7C5D0P6-F1
#
_entry.id   AF-A0A7C5D0P6-F1
#
_cell.length_a   1.000
_cell.length_b   1.000
_cell.length_c   1.000
_cell.angle_alpha   90.00
_cell.angle_beta   90.00
_cell.angle_gamma   90.00
#
_symmetry.space_group_name_H-M   'P 1'
#
loop_
_entity.id
_entity.type
_entity.pdbx_description
1 polymer ?
#
loop_
_entity_poly.entity_id
_entity_poly.type
_entity_poly.pdbx_seq_one_letter_code
_entity_poly.pdbx_strand_id
1 'polypeptide(L)'
;PAMPEVGIYESPEPNAFATGPSRARSLVAVSTGLLEKMTPDQIRGVLGHEVAHIANGDMVTMTLIQGVINAFVLFLSRILAFVIVQAARGRDSRGNDILMYMLVMVFQIVFSLLGAIVVCWFSRMREFRADAGGARLAGRQSMIDALRALQRLYDPELAAIEAQRAQAFQAFKISGKQSKFLRLFATHPPLEERIMRLQQLRD
;
A
#
# COMPACT_ATOMS: atom_id res chain seq x y z
N PRO A 1 -7.98 -22.41 -4.23
CA PRO A 1 -7.67 -21.77 -2.92
C PRO A 1 -8.61 -22.36 -1.87
N ALA A 2 -8.19 -22.47 -0.61
CA ALA A 2 -9.12 -22.83 0.46
C ALA A 2 -10.01 -21.64 0.80
N MET A 3 -11.18 -21.90 1.38
CA MET A 3 -12.02 -20.84 1.93
C MET A 3 -11.28 -20.14 3.08
N PRO A 4 -11.14 -18.81 3.08
CA PRO A 4 -10.55 -18.11 4.21
C PRO A 4 -11.44 -18.24 5.45
N GLU A 5 -10.81 -18.19 6.62
CA GLU A 5 -11.53 -17.99 7.87
C GLU A 5 -12.20 -16.61 7.83
N VAL A 6 -13.38 -16.51 8.43
CA VAL A 6 -14.14 -15.25 8.49
C VAL A 6 -14.33 -14.89 9.96
N GLY A 7 -13.83 -13.72 10.34
CA GLY A 7 -13.94 -13.18 11.68
C GLY A 7 -14.77 -11.91 11.71
N ILE A 8 -15.53 -11.71 12.78
CA ILE A 8 -16.12 -10.42 13.13
C ILE A 8 -15.40 -9.92 14.37
N TYR A 9 -14.99 -8.66 14.38
CA TYR A 9 -14.39 -8.03 15.54
C TYR A 9 -15.16 -6.78 15.95
N GLU A 10 -15.20 -6.53 17.24
CA GLU A 10 -15.94 -5.40 17.81
C GLU A 10 -15.16 -4.10 17.59
N SER A 11 -15.67 -3.25 16.71
CA SER A 11 -15.17 -1.88 16.53
C SER A 11 -16.24 -1.02 15.85
N PRO A 12 -16.55 0.18 16.38
CA PRO A 12 -17.51 1.09 15.75
C PRO A 12 -16.99 1.73 14.46
N GLU A 13 -15.68 1.60 14.18
CA GLU A 13 -15.02 2.11 12.98
C GLU A 13 -15.24 1.13 11.82
N PRO A 14 -15.84 1.57 10.69
CA PRO A 14 -16.09 0.70 9.53
C PRO A 14 -14.77 0.26 8.90
N ASN A 15 -14.46 -1.03 8.97
CA ASN A 15 -13.23 -1.56 8.40
C ASN A 15 -13.37 -3.07 8.12
N ALA A 16 -12.61 -3.55 7.14
CA ALA A 16 -12.38 -4.96 6.87
C ALA A 16 -10.96 -5.14 6.34
N PHE A 17 -10.35 -6.29 6.61
CA PHE A 17 -9.01 -6.60 6.11
C PHE A 17 -8.81 -8.10 5.93
N ALA A 18 -7.99 -8.45 4.94
CA ALA A 18 -7.44 -9.78 4.75
C ALA A 18 -6.02 -9.91 5.31
N THR A 19 -5.73 -11.03 5.97
CA THR A 19 -4.39 -11.39 6.44
C THR A 19 -4.12 -12.90 6.32
N GLY A 20 -2.86 -13.31 6.44
CA GLY A 20 -2.48 -14.72 6.52
C GLY A 20 -1.18 -15.07 5.79
N PRO A 21 -0.49 -16.14 6.21
CA PRO A 21 0.79 -16.55 5.64
C PRO A 21 0.69 -17.14 4.23
N SER A 22 -0.51 -17.52 3.76
CA SER A 22 -0.69 -18.13 2.44
C SER A 22 -2.14 -18.05 1.97
N ARG A 23 -2.40 -18.28 0.69
CA ARG A 23 -3.78 -18.34 0.14
C ARG A 23 -4.64 -19.46 0.74
N ALA A 24 -4.02 -20.48 1.35
CA ALA A 24 -4.71 -21.61 1.97
C ALA A 24 -4.91 -21.42 3.49
N ARG A 25 -4.23 -20.44 4.08
CA ARG A 25 -4.28 -20.11 5.51
C ARG A 25 -4.40 -18.60 5.62
N SER A 26 -5.63 -18.12 5.51
CA SER A 26 -5.95 -16.70 5.47
C SER A 26 -7.23 -16.41 6.21
N LEU A 27 -7.31 -15.22 6.78
CA LEU A 27 -8.43 -14.68 7.54
C LEU A 27 -8.92 -13.42 6.84
N VAL A 28 -10.23 -13.28 6.72
CA VAL A 28 -10.91 -12.01 6.44
C VAL A 28 -11.63 -11.59 7.69
N ALA A 29 -11.29 -10.42 8.24
CA ALA A 29 -11.92 -9.88 9.42
C ALA A 29 -12.78 -8.65 9.06
N VAL A 30 -13.95 -8.52 9.68
CA VAL A 30 -14.90 -7.44 9.45
C VAL A 30 -15.31 -6.79 10.77
N SER A 31 -15.33 -5.46 10.83
CA SER A 31 -15.78 -4.76 12.03
C SER A 31 -17.31 -4.74 12.16
N THR A 32 -17.82 -4.71 13.39
CA THR A 32 -19.25 -4.47 13.65
C THR A 32 -19.74 -3.15 13.04
N GLY A 33 -18.92 -2.09 13.10
CA GLY A 33 -19.25 -0.79 12.48
C GLY A 33 -19.36 -0.83 10.95
N LEU A 34 -18.66 -1.75 10.26
CA LEU A 34 -18.86 -1.95 8.82
C LEU A 34 -20.21 -2.59 8.53
N LEU A 35 -20.56 -3.62 9.32
CA LEU A 35 -21.83 -4.35 9.18
C LEU A 35 -23.04 -3.45 9.45
N GLU A 36 -22.91 -2.50 10.37
CA GLU A 36 -23.97 -1.55 10.73
C GLU A 36 -24.14 -0.42 9.71
N LYS A 37 -23.04 0.07 9.10
CA LYS A 37 -23.07 1.27 8.25
C LYS A 37 -23.17 0.99 6.75
N MET A 38 -23.00 -0.26 6.32
CA MET A 38 -23.04 -0.64 4.90
C MET A 38 -24.18 -1.61 4.62
N THR A 39 -24.73 -1.54 3.41
CA THR A 39 -25.75 -2.51 2.96
C THR A 39 -25.12 -3.87 2.64
N PRO A 40 -25.89 -4.98 2.61
CA PRO A 40 -25.35 -6.29 2.25
C PRO A 40 -24.61 -6.34 0.90
N ASP A 41 -25.07 -5.58 -0.10
CA ASP A 41 -24.37 -5.47 -1.39
C ASP A 41 -23.03 -4.73 -1.27
N GLN A 42 -22.98 -3.65 -0.50
CA GLN A 42 -21.74 -2.92 -0.26
C GLN A 42 -20.73 -3.77 0.50
N ILE A 43 -21.19 -4.51 1.51
CA ILE A 43 -20.35 -5.46 2.27
C ILE A 43 -19.84 -6.57 1.35
N ARG A 44 -20.69 -7.12 0.47
CA ARG A 44 -20.24 -8.07 -0.56
C ARG A 44 -19.12 -7.49 -1.43
N GLY A 45 -19.24 -6.23 -1.85
CA GLY A 45 -18.19 -5.52 -2.59
C GLY A 45 -16.86 -5.46 -1.83
N VAL A 46 -16.89 -4.99 -0.57
CA VAL A 46 -15.68 -4.92 0.29
C VAL A 46 -15.06 -6.30 0.50
N LEU A 47 -15.87 -7.31 0.85
CA LEU A 47 -15.36 -8.66 1.07
C LEU A 47 -14.83 -9.31 -0.21
N GLY A 48 -15.47 -9.05 -1.35
CA GLY A 48 -14.98 -9.48 -2.65
C GLY A 48 -13.59 -8.92 -2.96
N HIS A 49 -13.33 -7.66 -2.59
CA HIS A 49 -12.01 -7.02 -2.72
C HIS A 49 -10.96 -7.68 -1.80
N GLU A 50 -11.28 -7.91 -0.52
CA GLU A 50 -10.38 -8.59 0.43
C GLU A 50 -10.05 -10.03 0.00
N VAL A 51 -11.05 -10.77 -0.45
CA VAL A 51 -10.87 -12.12 -1.00
C VAL A 51 -10.02 -12.08 -2.28
N ALA A 52 -10.17 -11.06 -3.12
CA ALA A 52 -9.33 -10.89 -4.30
C ALA A 52 -7.85 -10.67 -3.92
N HIS A 53 -7.54 -9.91 -2.87
CA HIS A 53 -6.16 -9.80 -2.36
C HIS A 53 -5.58 -11.16 -1.96
N ILE A 54 -6.35 -11.97 -1.24
CA ILE A 54 -5.94 -13.34 -0.86
C ILE A 54 -5.71 -14.18 -2.11
N ALA A 55 -6.68 -14.23 -3.02
CA ALA A 55 -6.61 -15.02 -4.25
C ALA A 55 -5.41 -14.63 -5.13
N ASN A 56 -5.08 -13.34 -5.16
CA ASN A 56 -3.95 -12.81 -5.89
C ASN A 56 -2.60 -13.11 -5.21
N GLY A 57 -2.57 -13.42 -3.90
CA GLY A 57 -1.34 -13.63 -3.13
C GLY A 57 -0.62 -12.32 -2.80
N ASP A 58 -1.41 -11.27 -2.58
CA ASP A 58 -0.93 -9.90 -2.47
C ASP A 58 -0.07 -9.67 -1.22
N MET A 59 -0.38 -10.32 -0.10
CA MET A 59 0.40 -10.24 1.13
C MET A 59 1.84 -10.74 0.92
N VAL A 60 1.97 -11.95 0.39
CA VAL A 60 3.28 -12.59 0.18
C VAL A 60 4.08 -11.83 -0.88
N THR A 61 3.45 -11.47 -2.01
CA THR A 61 4.14 -10.76 -3.10
C THR A 61 4.63 -9.39 -2.67
N MET A 62 3.90 -8.67 -1.81
CA MET A 62 4.35 -7.40 -1.26
C MET A 62 5.59 -7.55 -0.39
N THR A 63 5.59 -8.53 0.52
CA THR A 63 6.74 -8.82 1.38
C THR A 63 7.96 -9.20 0.55
N LEU A 64 7.77 -10.01 -0.50
CA LEU A 64 8.86 -10.39 -1.41
C LEU A 64 9.42 -9.18 -2.15
N ILE A 65 8.58 -8.32 -2.70
CA ILE A 65 9.01 -7.09 -3.39
C ILE A 65 9.76 -6.17 -2.42
N GLN A 66 9.25 -5.98 -1.20
CA GLN A 66 9.93 -5.19 -0.18
C GLN A 66 11.32 -5.75 0.15
N GLY A 67 11.43 -7.07 0.30
CA GLY A 67 12.68 -7.76 0.56
C GLY A 67 13.69 -7.60 -0.58
N VAL A 68 13.24 -7.78 -1.82
CA VAL A 68 14.06 -7.60 -3.02
C VAL A 68 14.56 -6.15 -3.13
N ILE A 69 13.67 -5.17 -2.98
CA ILE A 69 14.04 -3.74 -3.02
C ILE A 69 15.05 -3.41 -1.92
N ASN A 70 14.83 -3.89 -0.69
CA ASN A 70 15.79 -3.67 0.41
C ASN A 70 17.16 -4.29 0.12
N ALA A 71 17.19 -5.51 -0.44
CA ALA A 71 18.44 -6.16 -0.83
C ALA A 71 19.20 -5.34 -1.89
N PHE A 72 18.50 -4.84 -2.91
CA PHE A 72 19.11 -3.96 -3.93
C PHE A 72 19.63 -2.65 -3.35
N VAL A 73 18.86 -2.01 -2.47
CA VAL A 73 19.30 -0.80 -1.77
C VAL A 73 20.61 -1.07 -1.02
N LEU A 74 20.62 -2.09 -0.14
CA LEU A 74 21.81 -2.41 0.66
C LEU A 74 23.02 -2.78 -0.21
N PHE A 75 22.82 -3.58 -1.25
CA PHE A 75 23.89 -4.06 -2.12
C PHE A 75 24.48 -2.94 -2.99
N LEU A 76 23.63 -2.18 -3.69
CA LEU A 76 24.08 -1.12 -4.59
C LEU A 76 24.70 0.05 -3.83
N SER A 77 24.16 0.42 -2.66
CA SER A 77 24.76 1.47 -1.83
C SER A 77 26.18 1.12 -1.41
N ARG A 78 26.43 -0.13 -1.03
CA ARG A 78 27.77 -0.62 -0.64
C ARG A 78 28.73 -0.64 -1.82
N ILE A 79 28.31 -1.15 -2.98
CA ILE A 79 29.16 -1.20 -4.17
C ILE A 79 29.54 0.21 -4.62
N LEU A 80 28.58 1.12 -4.71
CA LEU A 80 28.83 2.46 -5.21
C LEU A 80 29.72 3.27 -4.24
N ALA A 81 29.47 3.16 -2.93
CA ALA A 81 30.35 3.75 -1.92
C ALA A 81 31.77 3.19 -2.01
N PHE A 82 31.91 1.86 -2.14
CA PHE A 82 33.22 1.22 -2.26
C PHE A 82 33.98 1.69 -3.50
N VAL A 83 33.34 1.72 -4.67
CA VAL A 83 33.95 2.18 -5.93
C VAL A 83 34.44 3.62 -5.80
N ILE A 84 33.65 4.51 -5.21
CA ILE A 84 34.00 5.93 -5.05
C ILE A 84 35.17 6.09 -4.07
N VAL A 85 35.14 5.42 -2.91
CA VAL A 85 36.23 5.48 -1.93
C VAL A 85 37.53 4.93 -2.51
N GLN A 86 37.45 3.83 -3.26
CA GLN A 86 38.63 3.23 -3.90
C GLN A 86 39.21 4.13 -4.99
N ALA A 87 38.37 4.81 -5.78
CA ALA A 87 38.81 5.79 -6.77
C ALA A 87 39.42 7.05 -6.14
N ALA A 88 38.94 7.45 -4.96
CA ALA A 88 39.45 8.59 -4.21
C ALA A 88 40.71 8.27 -3.37
N ARG A 89 41.21 7.02 -3.42
CA ARG A 89 42.27 6.53 -2.54
C ARG A 89 43.62 7.13 -2.91
N GLY A 90 43.98 8.23 -2.22
CA GLY A 90 45.31 8.84 -2.23
C GLY A 90 46.30 8.20 -1.23
N ARG A 91 47.50 8.80 -1.10
CA ARG A 91 48.61 8.29 -0.26
C ARG A 91 48.31 8.27 1.24
N ASP A 92 47.38 9.09 1.72
CA ASP A 92 46.91 9.09 3.11
C ASP A 92 45.60 8.29 3.23
N SER A 93 45.66 7.14 3.91
CA SER A 93 44.52 6.23 4.10
C SER A 93 43.67 6.57 5.34
N ARG A 94 44.00 7.64 6.07
CA ARG A 94 43.25 8.08 7.26
C ARG A 94 41.96 8.77 6.82
N GLY A 95 40.81 8.16 7.13
CA GLY A 95 39.47 8.73 6.88
C GLY A 95 38.59 7.97 5.87
N ASN A 96 39.14 6.97 5.18
CA ASN A 96 38.40 6.20 4.16
C ASN A 96 37.20 5.44 4.74
N ASP A 97 37.29 4.94 5.98
CA ASP A 97 36.19 4.21 6.62
C ASP A 97 35.00 5.13 6.97
N ILE A 98 35.29 6.36 7.43
CA ILE A 98 34.27 7.36 7.72
C ILE A 98 33.58 7.80 6.43
N LEU A 99 34.37 8.06 5.38
CA LEU A 99 33.85 8.41 4.06
C LEU A 99 32.99 7.28 3.47
N MET A 100 33.43 6.02 3.60
CA MET A 100 32.66 4.85 3.15
C MET A 100 31.32 4.76 3.89
N TYR A 101 31.32 4.88 5.21
CA TYR A 101 30.09 4.85 6.00
C TYR A 101 29.11 5.96 5.59
N MET A 102 29.61 7.19 5.44
CA MET A 102 28.82 8.34 5.01
C MET A 102 28.21 8.13 3.62
N LEU A 103 29.00 7.65 2.66
CA LEU A 103 28.52 7.38 1.30
C LEU A 103 27.48 6.25 1.27
N VAL A 104 27.69 5.18 2.03
CA VAL A 104 26.69 4.10 2.16
C VAL A 104 25.38 4.65 2.68
N MET A 105 25.40 5.49 3.73
CA MET A 105 24.19 6.09 4.30
C MET A 105 23.47 6.97 3.27
N VAL A 106 24.20 7.85 2.58
CA VAL A 106 23.63 8.72 1.54
C VAL A 106 23.00 7.90 0.42
N PHE A 107 23.70 6.90 -0.11
CA PHE A 107 23.15 6.06 -1.17
C PHE A 107 21.97 5.21 -0.69
N GLN A 108 21.96 4.76 0.57
CA GLN A 108 20.82 4.03 1.11
C GLN A 108 19.57 4.90 1.13
N ILE A 109 19.69 6.16 1.56
CA ILE A 109 18.57 7.10 1.55
C ILE A 109 18.07 7.31 0.11
N VAL A 110 18.98 7.61 -0.82
CA VAL A 110 18.63 7.85 -2.23
C VAL A 110 17.96 6.63 -2.86
N PHE A 111 18.56 5.44 -2.73
CA PHE A 111 17.99 4.23 -3.31
C PHE A 111 16.71 3.78 -2.59
N SER A 112 16.54 4.05 -1.30
CA SER A 112 15.28 3.79 -0.60
C SER A 112 14.14 4.65 -1.15
N LEU A 113 14.41 5.93 -1.44
CA LEU A 113 13.43 6.82 -2.07
C LEU A 113 13.03 6.32 -3.46
N LEU A 114 13.99 5.88 -4.27
CA LEU A 114 13.73 5.29 -5.59
C LEU A 114 12.95 3.96 -5.47
N GLY A 115 13.36 3.10 -4.54
CA GLY A 115 12.69 1.83 -4.25
C GLY A 115 11.23 2.04 -3.82
N ALA A 116 10.97 3.06 -3.00
CA ALA A 116 9.63 3.40 -2.54
C ALA A 116 8.68 3.73 -3.70
N ILE A 117 9.16 4.35 -4.79
CA ILE A 117 8.35 4.63 -5.98
C ILE A 117 7.85 3.32 -6.62
N VAL A 118 8.74 2.32 -6.73
CA VAL A 118 8.41 1.00 -7.29
C VAL A 118 7.39 0.29 -6.39
N VAL A 119 7.62 0.30 -5.08
CA VAL A 119 6.72 -0.30 -4.09
C VAL A 119 5.33 0.34 -4.13
N CYS A 120 5.25 1.68 -4.14
CA CYS A 120 3.98 2.39 -4.20
C CYS A 120 3.25 2.15 -5.53
N TRP A 121 3.97 2.10 -6.66
CA TRP A 121 3.39 1.74 -7.95
C TRP A 121 2.79 0.32 -7.94
N PHE A 122 3.53 -0.66 -7.41
CA PHE A 122 3.03 -2.03 -7.30
C PHE A 122 1.83 -2.14 -6.36
N SER A 123 1.84 -1.39 -5.25
CA SER A 123 0.70 -1.28 -4.34
C SER A 123 -0.56 -0.82 -5.07
N ARG A 124 -0.49 0.29 -5.83
CA ARG A 124 -1.66 0.79 -6.60
C ARG A 124 -2.14 -0.19 -7.66
N MET A 125 -1.22 -0.87 -8.35
CA MET A 125 -1.57 -1.88 -9.36
C MET A 125 -2.35 -3.05 -8.74
N ARG A 126 -1.97 -3.48 -7.54
CA ARG A 126 -2.69 -4.51 -6.78
C ARG A 126 -4.11 -4.08 -6.42
N GLU A 127 -4.30 -2.84 -5.97
CA GLU A 127 -5.63 -2.32 -5.64
C GLU A 127 -6.59 -2.39 -6.84
N PHE A 128 -6.17 -1.95 -8.02
CA PHE A 128 -6.99 -2.06 -9.23
C PHE A 128 -7.29 -3.51 -9.62
N ARG A 129 -6.34 -4.42 -9.40
CA ARG A 129 -6.54 -5.86 -9.65
C ARG A 129 -7.52 -6.46 -8.64
N ALA A 130 -7.45 -6.04 -7.38
CA ALA A 130 -8.38 -6.45 -6.33
C ALA A 130 -9.78 -5.89 -6.57
N ASP A 131 -9.93 -4.65 -7.03
CA ASP A 131 -11.21 -4.08 -7.44
C ASP A 131 -11.86 -4.86 -8.58
N ALA A 132 -11.08 -5.19 -9.62
CA ALA A 132 -11.57 -6.01 -10.71
C ALA A 132 -11.93 -7.43 -10.24
N GLY A 133 -11.19 -7.98 -9.27
CA GLY A 133 -11.51 -9.26 -8.62
C GLY A 133 -12.80 -9.19 -7.81
N GLY A 134 -12.96 -8.16 -6.97
CA GLY A 134 -14.15 -7.92 -6.17
C GLY A 134 -15.38 -7.71 -7.04
N ALA A 135 -15.27 -6.96 -8.14
CA ALA A 135 -16.34 -6.81 -9.12
C ALA A 135 -16.75 -8.14 -9.77
N ARG A 136 -15.80 -9.04 -10.06
CA ARG A 136 -16.10 -10.40 -10.56
C ARG A 136 -16.75 -11.29 -9.52
N LEU A 137 -16.39 -11.15 -8.24
CA LEU A 137 -16.89 -12.01 -7.15
C LEU A 137 -18.24 -11.54 -6.59
N ALA A 138 -18.41 -10.23 -6.41
CA ALA A 138 -19.55 -9.62 -5.73
C ALA A 138 -20.51 -8.87 -6.66
N GLY A 139 -20.12 -8.69 -7.93
CA GLY A 139 -20.82 -7.87 -8.90
C GLY A 139 -20.22 -6.47 -9.04
N ARG A 140 -20.16 -5.98 -10.29
CA ARG A 140 -19.61 -4.67 -10.64
C ARG A 140 -20.29 -3.53 -9.89
N GLN A 141 -21.63 -3.56 -9.81
CA GLN A 141 -22.40 -2.53 -9.14
C GLN A 141 -22.16 -2.53 -7.61
N SER A 142 -22.13 -3.70 -6.99
CA SER A 142 -21.86 -3.88 -5.56
C SER A 142 -20.48 -3.33 -5.17
N MET A 143 -19.46 -3.57 -6.00
CA MET A 143 -18.12 -2.99 -5.78
C MET A 143 -18.11 -1.46 -5.92
N ILE A 144 -18.78 -0.91 -6.93
CA ILE A 144 -18.90 0.55 -7.11
C ILE A 144 -19.62 1.19 -5.91
N ASP A 145 -20.71 0.59 -5.46
CA ASP A 145 -21.50 1.10 -4.34
C ASP A 145 -20.75 0.99 -3.01
N ALA A 146 -19.92 -0.04 -2.84
CA ALA A 146 -18.99 -0.15 -1.72
C ALA A 146 -17.98 1.01 -1.70
N LEU A 147 -17.33 1.32 -2.83
CA LEU A 147 -16.38 2.44 -2.91
C LEU A 147 -17.06 3.79 -2.64
N ARG A 148 -18.29 3.99 -3.14
CA ARG A 148 -19.08 5.20 -2.86
C ARG A 148 -19.50 5.29 -1.40
N ALA A 149 -19.82 4.17 -0.76
CA ALA A 149 -20.12 4.13 0.66
C ALA A 149 -18.88 4.51 1.48
N LEU A 150 -17.69 4.01 1.13
CA LEU A 150 -16.44 4.43 1.75
C LEU A 150 -16.20 5.93 1.53
N GLN A 151 -16.39 6.48 0.32
CA GLN A 151 -16.29 7.93 0.09
C GLN A 151 -17.17 8.75 1.03
N ARG A 152 -18.41 8.32 1.28
CA ARG A 152 -19.33 9.00 2.22
C ARG A 152 -18.90 8.88 3.68
N LEU A 153 -18.31 7.73 4.05
CA LEU A 153 -17.83 7.51 5.42
C LEU A 153 -16.57 8.33 5.74
N TYR A 154 -15.75 8.63 4.71
CA TYR A 154 -14.49 9.37 4.84
C TYR A 154 -14.57 10.82 4.31
N ASP A 155 -15.77 11.40 4.25
CA ASP A 155 -16.02 12.78 3.81
C ASP A 155 -15.21 13.82 4.66
N PRO A 156 -14.69 14.91 4.07
CA PRO A 156 -13.51 15.64 4.57
C PRO A 156 -13.63 16.35 5.93
N GLU A 157 -14.83 16.56 6.49
CA GLU A 157 -14.96 17.13 7.84
C GLU A 157 -14.45 16.19 8.94
N LEU A 158 -14.51 14.87 8.73
CA LEU A 158 -14.06 13.85 9.69
C LEU A 158 -12.65 13.33 9.41
N ALA A 159 -12.16 13.39 8.16
CA ALA A 159 -10.79 13.04 7.79
C ALA A 159 -9.73 13.94 8.47
N ALA A 160 -10.10 15.15 8.88
CA ALA A 160 -9.25 16.04 9.68
C ALA A 160 -8.93 15.47 11.08
N ILE A 161 -9.83 14.63 11.61
CA ILE A 161 -9.73 14.01 12.94
C ILE A 161 -8.94 12.69 12.85
N GLU A 162 -9.07 11.91 11.77
CA GLU A 162 -8.26 10.70 11.56
C GLU A 162 -6.81 10.98 11.16
N ALA A 163 -6.53 12.13 10.54
CA ALA A 163 -5.16 12.61 10.27
C ALA A 163 -4.32 12.83 11.56
N GLN A 164 -4.93 12.75 12.74
CA GLN A 164 -4.29 12.78 14.04
C GLN A 164 -3.85 11.39 14.54
N ARG A 165 -4.39 10.28 14.00
CA ARG A 165 -4.06 8.90 14.41
C ARG A 165 -2.86 8.28 13.67
N ALA A 166 -2.46 8.84 12.53
CA ALA A 166 -1.24 8.46 11.81
C ALA A 166 -0.03 9.34 12.20
N GLN A 167 0.20 9.51 13.52
CA GLN A 167 1.38 10.18 14.08
C GLN A 167 2.65 9.35 13.84
N ALA A 168 3.14 9.37 12.60
CA ALA A 168 4.54 9.05 12.27
C ALA A 168 5.06 9.79 11.02
N PHE A 169 4.23 10.52 10.26
CA PHE A 169 4.65 11.20 9.02
C PHE A 169 4.16 12.64 8.84
N GLN A 170 3.75 13.32 9.93
CA GLN A 170 3.36 14.75 9.90
C GLN A 170 4.59 15.69 9.87
N ALA A 171 5.38 15.65 8.79
CA ALA A 171 6.45 16.64 8.57
C ALA A 171 6.22 17.57 7.37
N PHE A 172 5.30 17.28 6.44
CA PHE A 172 5.04 18.19 5.32
C PHE A 172 3.57 18.20 4.89
N LYS A 173 2.77 19.00 5.61
CA LYS A 173 1.37 19.31 5.28
C LYS A 173 1.34 20.66 4.57
N ILE A 174 1.05 20.68 3.26
CA ILE A 174 0.49 21.87 2.59
C ILE A 174 -0.75 21.43 1.83
N SER A 175 -1.85 22.09 2.20
CA SER A 175 -3.20 21.99 1.68
C SER A 175 -3.31 22.35 0.20
N GLY A 176 -4.31 21.78 -0.48
CA GLY A 176 -4.83 22.28 -1.76
C GLY A 176 -4.05 21.87 -3.01
N LYS A 177 -4.69 21.07 -3.86
CA LYS A 177 -4.17 20.47 -5.11
C LYS A 177 -3.06 19.45 -4.86
N GLN A 178 -3.43 18.16 -4.85
CA GLN A 178 -2.47 17.05 -4.79
C GLN A 178 -1.36 17.23 -5.83
N SER A 179 -0.18 17.63 -5.39
CA SER A 179 1.00 17.71 -6.25
C SER A 179 1.25 16.33 -6.86
N LYS A 180 1.56 16.27 -8.17
CA LYS A 180 1.85 15.02 -8.90
C LYS A 180 2.94 14.17 -8.21
N PHE A 181 3.82 14.80 -7.44
CA PHE A 181 4.84 14.14 -6.61
C PHE A 181 4.28 13.36 -5.43
N LEU A 182 3.27 13.89 -4.72
CA LEU A 182 2.62 13.19 -3.60
C LEU A 182 1.84 11.96 -4.08
N ARG A 183 1.32 11.98 -5.32
CA ARG A 183 0.65 10.82 -5.93
C ARG A 183 1.59 9.64 -6.17
N LEU A 184 2.90 9.87 -6.35
CA LEU A 184 3.86 8.79 -6.55
C LEU A 184 4.03 7.92 -5.29
N PHE A 185 3.90 8.53 -4.11
CA PHE A 185 4.05 7.87 -2.81
C PHE A 185 2.72 7.40 -2.17
N ALA A 186 1.58 7.62 -2.84
CA ALA A 186 0.30 7.11 -2.37
C ALA A 186 0.23 5.58 -2.53
N THR A 187 -0.08 4.87 -1.44
CA THR A 187 -0.21 3.41 -1.41
C THR A 187 -1.53 2.90 -1.97
N HIS A 188 -2.59 3.73 -1.91
CA HIS A 188 -3.89 3.48 -2.52
C HIS A 188 -4.20 4.54 -3.59
N PRO A 189 -4.78 4.15 -4.73
CA PRO A 189 -5.27 5.10 -5.72
C PRO A 189 -6.53 5.83 -5.20
N PRO A 190 -6.80 7.06 -5.66
CA PRO A 190 -8.03 7.79 -5.32
C PRO A 190 -9.29 6.96 -5.59
N LEU A 191 -10.30 7.09 -4.72
CA LEU A 191 -11.55 6.33 -4.83
C LEU A 191 -12.27 6.63 -6.16
N GLU A 192 -12.20 7.87 -6.64
CA GLU A 192 -12.78 8.29 -7.92
C GLU A 192 -12.13 7.56 -9.09
N GLU A 193 -10.81 7.37 -9.05
CA GLU A 193 -10.05 6.66 -10.10
C GLU A 193 -10.44 5.17 -10.12
N ARG A 194 -10.58 4.55 -8.94
CA ARG A 194 -11.04 3.16 -8.80
C ARG A 194 -12.44 2.97 -9.35
N ILE A 195 -13.38 3.85 -8.99
CA ILE A 195 -14.77 3.84 -9.49
C ILE A 195 -14.80 4.01 -11.00
N MET A 196 -14.09 5.01 -11.54
CA MET A 196 -14.03 5.26 -12.98
C MET A 196 -13.51 4.02 -13.74
N ARG A 197 -12.46 3.37 -13.23
CA ARG A 197 -11.91 2.15 -13.85
C ARG A 197 -12.90 1.00 -13.84
N LEU A 198 -13.63 0.81 -12.74
CA LEU A 198 -14.69 -0.20 -12.65
C LEU A 198 -15.85 0.07 -13.62
N GLN A 199 -16.22 1.33 -13.82
CA GLN A 199 -17.26 1.71 -14.78
C GLN A 199 -16.88 1.41 -16.23
N GLN A 200 -15.57 1.43 -16.54
CA GLN A 200 -15.02 1.13 -17.86
C GLN A 200 -14.79 -0.37 -18.11
N LEU A 201 -14.89 -1.22 -17.09
CA LEU A 201 -14.85 -2.67 -17.29
C LEU A 201 -16.07 -3.09 -18.11
N ARG A 202 -15.83 -3.66 -19.30
CA ARG A 202 -16.87 -4.34 -20.07
C ARG A 202 -17.17 -5.67 -19.38
N ASP A 203 -18.46 -6.01 -19.33
CA ASP A 203 -18.96 -7.27 -18.76
C ASP A 203 -18.42 -8.48 -19.54
#